data_AF-A0A924Q444-F1
#
_entry.id   AF-A0A924Q444-F1
#
_cell.length_a   1.000
_cell.length_b   1.000
_cell.length_c   1.000
_cell.angle_alpha   90.00
_cell.angle_beta   90.00
_cell.angle_gamma   90.00
#
_symmetry.space_group_name_H-M   'P 1'
#
loop_
_entity.id
_entity.type
_entity.pdbx_description
1 polymer ?
#
loop_
_entity_poly.entity_id
_entity_poly.type
_entity_poly.pdbx_seq_one_letter_code
_entity_poly.pdbx_strand_id
1 'polypeptide(L)' 'MDLAQTFSPTYALARVQFLEAAAAVGLKTQSHLHPLKGRDGETLAMDVGWTLFTPTPTCGKARPSARRARPCSRPWPG' A
#
# COMPACT_ATOMS: atom_id res chain seq x y z
N MET A 1 4.45 -0.43 19.87
CA MET A 1 3.37 -0.48 18.86
C MET A 1 2.40 -1.55 19.33
N ASP A 2 1.13 -1.21 19.55
CA ASP A 2 0.11 -2.21 19.89
C ASP A 2 -0.43 -2.83 18.58
N LEU A 3 -0.26 -4.14 18.43
CA LEU A 3 -0.66 -4.85 17.21
C LEU A 3 -2.18 -4.91 17.05
N ALA A 4 -2.93 -4.90 18.14
CA ALA A 4 -4.39 -4.95 18.09
C ALA A 4 -4.98 -3.70 17.42
N GLN A 5 -4.29 -2.56 17.53
CA GLN A 5 -4.73 -1.29 16.93
C GLN A 5 -4.32 -1.16 15.44
N THR A 6 -3.33 -1.92 14.99
CA THR A 6 -2.91 -1.91 13.57
C THR A 6 -3.79 -2.77 12.66
N PHE A 7 -4.59 -3.67 13.23
CA PHE A 7 -5.51 -4.51 12.48
C PHE A 7 -6.96 -4.03 12.65
N SER A 8 -7.74 -4.21 11.59
CA SER A 8 -9.18 -3.99 11.70
C SER A 8 -9.85 -5.10 12.51
N PRO A 9 -10.91 -4.78 13.27
CA PRO A 9 -11.62 -5.75 14.10
C PRO A 9 -12.38 -6.81 13.30
N THR A 10 -12.75 -6.53 12.04
CA THR A 10 -13.44 -7.48 11.16
C THR A 10 -12.81 -7.50 9.77
N TYR A 11 -12.93 -8.63 9.09
CA TYR A 11 -12.40 -8.77 7.73
C TYR A 11 -13.16 -7.86 6.75
N ALA A 12 -14.47 -7.72 6.91
CA ALA A 12 -15.28 -6.82 6.08
C ALA A 12 -14.74 -5.38 6.10
N LEU A 13 -14.39 -4.87 7.28
CA LEU A 13 -13.83 -3.54 7.43
C LEU A 13 -12.39 -3.45 6.88
N ALA A 14 -11.57 -4.48 7.14
CA ALA A 14 -10.21 -4.56 6.61
C ALA A 14 -10.20 -4.48 5.07
N ARG A 15 -11.12 -5.19 4.42
CA ARG A 15 -11.24 -5.24 2.97
C ARG A 15 -11.63 -3.89 2.37
N VAL A 16 -12.58 -3.19 2.98
CA VAL A 16 -12.97 -1.84 2.53
C VAL A 16 -11.77 -0.90 2.57
N GLN A 17 -11.04 -0.86 3.70
CA GLN A 17 -9.86 -0.03 3.85
C GLN A 17 -8.76 -0.37 2.82
N PHE A 18 -8.56 -1.65 2.53
CA PHE A 18 -7.61 -2.07 1.49
C PHE A 18 -8.01 -1.55 0.11
N LEU A 19 -9.29 -1.71 -0.27
CA LEU A 19 -9.80 -1.26 -1.57
C LEU A 19 -9.76 0.26 -1.72
N GLU A 20 -10.09 0.99 -0.65
CA GLU A 20 -9.96 2.44 -0.61
C GLU A 20 -8.52 2.90 -0.76
N ALA A 21 -7.58 2.28 -0.03
CA ALA A 21 -6.16 2.58 -0.14
C ALA A 21 -5.63 2.27 -1.55
N ALA A 22 -6.02 1.14 -2.13
CA ALA A 22 -5.64 0.76 -3.50
C ALA A 22 -6.19 1.76 -4.54
N ALA A 23 -7.44 2.19 -4.39
CA ALA A 23 -8.06 3.19 -5.25
C ALA A 23 -7.36 4.56 -5.10
N ALA A 24 -6.98 4.96 -3.88
CA ALA A 24 -6.30 6.23 -3.61
C ALA A 24 -4.94 6.34 -4.33
N VAL A 25 -4.25 5.23 -4.56
CA VAL A 25 -2.98 5.19 -5.31
C VAL A 25 -3.15 4.76 -6.76
N GLY A 26 -4.39 4.57 -7.23
CA GLY A 26 -4.69 4.20 -8.61
C GLY A 26 -4.24 2.78 -9.00
N LEU A 27 -4.15 1.86 -8.04
CA LEU A 27 -3.87 0.45 -8.33
C LEU A 27 -5.03 -0.20 -9.08
N LYS A 28 -4.72 -1.04 -10.06
CA LYS A 28 -5.72 -1.95 -10.63
C LYS A 28 -5.86 -3.13 -9.69
N THR A 29 -7.09 -3.38 -9.23
CA THR A 29 -7.38 -4.45 -8.26
C THR A 29 -8.28 -5.49 -8.89
N GLN A 30 -7.93 -6.77 -8.73
CA GLN A 30 -8.81 -7.91 -9.04
C GLN A 30 -9.14 -8.67 -7.77
N SER A 31 -10.42 -8.96 -7.59
CA SER A 31 -10.94 -9.71 -6.44
C SER A 31 -11.25 -11.15 -6.84
N HIS A 32 -10.70 -12.10 -6.08
CA HIS A 32 -11.05 -13.52 -6.17
C HIS A 32 -11.84 -13.90 -4.93
N LEU A 33 -13.14 -14.16 -5.10
CA LEU A 33 -14.00 -14.54 -3.98
C LEU A 33 -13.61 -15.92 -3.45
N HIS A 34 -13.53 -16.03 -2.13
CA HIS A 34 -13.29 -17.30 -1.47
C HIS A 34 -14.60 -18.08 -1.34
N PRO A 35 -14.60 -19.41 -1.56
CA PRO A 35 -15.81 -20.22 -1.48
C PRO A 35 -16.37 -20.34 -0.05
N LEU A 36 -15.50 -20.33 0.97
CA LEU A 36 -15.91 -20.34 2.38
C LEU A 36 -16.08 -18.91 2.91
N LYS A 37 -16.99 -18.77 3.86
CA LYS A 37 -17.24 -17.55 4.63
C LYS A 37 -16.22 -17.39 5.76
N GLY A 38 -16.04 -16.15 6.21
CA GLY A 38 -15.22 -15.82 7.37
C GLY A 38 -15.86 -16.24 8.67
N ARG A 39 -15.16 -15.99 9.78
CA ARG A 39 -15.59 -16.39 11.13
C ARG A 39 -16.99 -15.88 11.45
N ASP A 40 -17.26 -14.64 11.08
CA ASP A 40 -18.51 -13.95 11.40
C ASP A 40 -19.51 -14.04 10.21
N GLY A 41 -19.30 -14.97 9.27
CA GLY A 41 -20.15 -15.18 8.10
C GLY A 41 -19.88 -14.23 6.93
N GLU A 42 -18.83 -13.42 7.02
CA GLU A 42 -18.49 -12.44 5.99
C GLU A 42 -17.95 -13.07 4.70
N THR A 43 -18.11 -12.37 3.58
CA THR A 43 -17.54 -12.81 2.30
C THR A 43 -16.04 -12.54 2.28
N LEU A 44 -15.25 -13.61 2.31
CA LEU A 44 -13.80 -13.54 2.15
C LEU A 44 -13.43 -13.43 0.67
N ALA A 45 -12.34 -12.73 0.39
CA ALA A 45 -11.74 -12.62 -0.93
C ALA A 45 -10.22 -12.46 -0.85
N MET A 46 -9.54 -12.80 -1.93
CA MET A 46 -8.16 -12.41 -2.15
C MET A 46 -8.15 -11.30 -3.19
N ASP A 47 -7.75 -10.11 -2.76
CA ASP A 47 -7.67 -8.92 -3.62
C ASP A 47 -6.20 -8.74 -4.05
N VAL A 48 -5.95 -8.81 -5.35
CA VAL A 48 -4.62 -8.64 -5.94
C VAL A 48 -4.56 -7.27 -6.60
N GLY A 49 -3.70 -6.39 -6.09
CA GLY A 49 -3.40 -5.10 -6.69
C GLY A 49 -2.15 -5.18 -7.54
N TRP A 50 -2.22 -4.74 -8.79
CA TRP A 50 -1.05 -4.52 -9.61
C TRP A 50 -1.06 -3.12 -10.20
N THR A 51 0.13 -2.57 -10.33
CA THR A 51 0.37 -1.38 -11.14
C THR A 51 1.17 -1.82 -12.35
N LEU A 52 0.70 -1.44 -13.54
CA LEU A 52 1.58 -1.38 -14.70
C LEU A 52 2.40 -0.12 -14.46
N PHE A 53 3.74 -0.22 -14.43
CA PHE A 53 4.66 0.89 -14.16
C PHE A 53 4.11 2.23 -14.68
N THR A 54 3.42 2.96 -13.80
CA THR A 54 3.11 4.36 -14.02
C THR A 54 4.28 5.06 -13.35
N PRO A 55 5.19 5.72 -14.09
CA PRO A 55 6.03 6.70 -13.44
C PRO A 55 5.04 7.66 -12.78
N THR A 56 4.96 7.65 -11.45
CA THR A 56 4.25 8.69 -10.75
C THR A 56 4.78 9.98 -11.34
N PRO A 57 3.93 10.90 -11.86
CA PRO A 57 4.41 12.23 -12.07
C PRO A 57 4.83 12.69 -10.69
N THR A 58 6.12 12.66 -10.41
CA THR A 58 6.72 13.58 -9.45
C THR A 58 6.46 14.94 -10.06
N CYS A 59 5.23 15.45 -9.86
CA CYS A 59 4.86 16.82 -10.14
C CYS A 59 5.94 17.63 -9.44
N GLY A 60 6.78 18.26 -10.27
CA GLY A 60 8.10 18.70 -9.87
C GLY A 60 8.03 19.49 -8.58
N LYS A 61 8.64 18.97 -7.51
CA LYS A 61 9.24 19.88 -6.55
C LYS A 61 10.39 20.52 -7.31
N ALA A 62 10.12 21.70 -7.84
CA ALA A 62 11.13 22.61 -8.36
C ALA A 62 12.33 22.56 -7.42
N ARG A 63 13.47 22.12 -7.95
CA ARG A 63 14.75 22.13 -7.25
C ARG A 63 15.11 23.60 -7.02
N PRO A 64 15.12 24.14 -5.78
CA PRO A 64 15.75 25.41 -5.56
C PRO A 64 17.26 25.17 -5.63
N SER A 65 17.87 25.75 -6.67
CA SER A 65 19.26 26.22 -6.74
C SER A 65 20.33 25.46 -5.92
N ALA A 66 21.25 24.83 -6.66
CA ALA A 66 22.66 24.67 -6.34
C ALA A 66 23.12 24.93 -4.90
N ARG A 67 23.41 23.86 -4.14
CA ARG A 67 24.58 23.81 -3.23
C ARG A 67 24.93 22.39 -2.82
N ARG A 68 26.09 21.96 -3.32
CA ARG A 68 27.01 20.90 -2.85
C ARG A 68 26.51 19.46 -2.90
N ALA A 69 27.07 18.73 -3.86
CA ALA A 69 27.20 17.28 -3.83
C ALA A 69 27.77 16.81 -2.48
N ARG A 70 27.14 15.80 -1.87
CA ARG A 70 27.74 15.01 -0.80
C ARG A 70 28.29 13.73 -1.44
N PRO A 71 29.57 13.38 -1.25
CA PRO A 71 30.11 12.15 -1.81
C PRO A 71 29.55 10.93 -1.06
N CYS A 72 29.22 9.90 -1.83
CA CYS A 72 28.83 8.58 -1.37
C CYS A 72 30.03 7.88 -0.72
N SER A 73 30.17 7.94 0.60
CA SER A 73 31.10 7.08 1.31
C SER A 73 30.79 7.01 2.81
N ARG A 74 29.84 6.13 3.18
CA ARG A 74 29.87 5.46 4.49
C ARG A 74 29.42 4.00 4.35
N PRO A 75 30.22 3.02 4.81
CA PRO A 75 29.80 1.63 4.90
C PRO A 75 28.80 1.42 6.05
N TRP A 76 27.96 0.39 5.95
CA TRP A 76 27.01 -0.02 6.99
C TRP A 76 27.74 -0.58 8.21
N PRO A 77 27.29 -0.28 9.45
CA PRO A 77 27.82 -0.93 10.65
C PRO A 77 27.30 -2.37 10.73
N GLY A 78 28.21 -3.31 11.01
CA GLY A 78 27.91 -4.71 11.31
C GLY A 78 27.52 -4.95 12.76
#